data_AF-A0A7C0ZV93-F1
#
_entry.id   AF-A0A7C0ZV93-F1
#
_cell.length_a   1.000
_cell.length_b   1.000
_cell.length_c   1.000
_cell.angle_alpha   90.00
_cell.angle_beta   90.00
_cell.angle_gamma   90.00
#
_symmetry.space_group_name_H-M   'P 1'
#
loop_
_entity.id
_entity.type
_entity.pdbx_description
1 polymer ?
#
loop_
_entity_poly.entity_id
_entity_poly.type
_entity_poly.pdbx_seq_one_letter_code
_entity_poly.pdbx_strand_id
1 'polypeptide(L)'
;MNKKILISLSIIGIVAAIAVGGTIAYFSDTETSEGNTFTAGVIDISIDGENPWHKTFTLADMKPCYTDYITFKIENDGSGANPVDIYKKITNIQEDTEFVTEPECTEQGGTWDNGNCDFDNCDG
;
A
#
# COMPACT_ATOMS: atom_id res chain seq x y z
N MET A 1 23.08 19.21 74.49
CA MET A 1 22.76 18.85 73.09
C MET A 1 23.78 19.52 72.18
N ASN A 2 24.55 18.75 71.41
CA ASN A 2 25.66 19.31 70.63
C ASN A 2 25.12 19.93 69.33
N LYS A 3 25.34 21.24 69.11
CA LYS A 3 24.85 21.98 67.93
C LYS A 3 25.21 21.31 66.60
N LYS A 4 26.36 20.61 66.55
CA LYS A 4 26.82 19.84 65.39
C LYS A 4 25.89 18.67 65.01
N ILE A 5 25.28 18.01 66.00
CA ILE A 5 24.37 16.88 65.78
C ILE A 5 23.03 17.38 65.21
N LEU A 6 22.52 18.50 65.72
CA LEU A 6 21.30 19.13 65.21
C LEU A 6 21.45 19.59 63.76
N ILE A 7 22.60 20.20 63.43
CA ILE A 7 22.89 20.65 62.06
C ILE A 7 22.97 19.44 61.10
N SER A 8 23.67 18.38 61.49
CA SER A 8 23.78 17.15 60.69
C SER A 8 22.41 16.53 60.41
N LEU A 9 21.57 16.40 61.44
CA LEU A 9 20.23 15.83 61.32
C LEU A 9 19.31 16.68 60.44
N SER A 10 19.43 18.01 60.52
CA SER A 10 18.66 18.93 59.66
C SER A 10 19.01 18.78 58.18
N ILE A 11 20.30 18.60 57.85
CA ILE A 11 20.75 18.42 56.46
C ILE A 11 20.22 17.09 55.90
N ILE A 12 20.28 16.01 56.68
CA ILE A 12 19.75 14.71 56.28
C ILE A 12 18.23 14.79 56.04
N GLY A 13 17.50 15.50 56.91
CA GLY A 13 16.06 15.73 56.73
C GLY A 13 15.73 16.49 55.43
N ILE A 14 16.53 17.50 55.08
CA ILE A 14 16.35 18.28 53.85
C ILE A 14 16.63 17.40 52.61
N VAL A 15 17.72 16.64 52.61
CA VAL A 15 18.06 15.75 51.48
C VAL A 15 16.99 14.68 51.29
N ALA A 16 16.49 14.08 52.38
CA ALA A 16 15.40 13.11 52.32
C ALA A 16 14.10 13.72 51.75
N ALA A 17 13.75 14.94 52.17
CA ALA A 17 12.58 15.64 51.66
C ALA A 17 12.69 15.96 50.16
N ILE A 18 13.87 16.37 49.68
CA ILE A 18 14.11 16.63 48.26
C ILE A 18 14.03 15.33 47.45
N ALA A 19 14.63 14.25 47.93
CA ALA A 19 14.61 12.96 47.25
C ALA A 19 13.17 12.41 47.13
N VAL A 20 12.40 12.44 48.22
CA VAL A 20 11.00 12.00 48.22
C VAL A 20 10.15 12.92 47.35
N GLY A 21 10.29 14.24 47.48
CA GLY A 21 9.55 15.21 46.69
C GLY A 21 9.82 15.10 45.18
N GLY A 22 11.09 14.92 44.79
CA GLY A 22 11.48 14.73 43.40
C GLY A 22 10.99 13.41 42.82
N THR A 23 11.03 12.32 43.60
CA THR A 23 10.55 11.01 43.16
C THR A 23 9.04 11.00 42.99
N ILE A 24 8.29 11.60 43.93
CA ILE A 24 6.83 11.74 43.81
C ILE A 24 6.48 12.61 42.61
N ALA A 25 7.16 13.76 42.41
CA ALA A 25 6.94 14.63 41.26
C ALA A 25 7.15 13.89 39.92
N TYR A 26 8.26 13.13 39.82
CA TYR A 26 8.60 12.34 38.63
C TYR A 26 7.55 11.26 38.31
N PHE A 27 6.97 10.61 39.32
CA PHE A 27 5.94 9.59 39.13
C PHE A 27 4.50 10.13 39.13
N SER A 28 4.29 11.37 39.57
CA SER A 28 2.98 12.03 39.54
C SER A 28 2.71 12.72 38.22
N ASP A 29 3.75 12.98 37.43
CA ASP A 29 3.57 13.59 36.12
C ASP A 29 2.80 12.62 35.23
N THR A 30 1.54 12.96 35.00
CA THR A 30 0.60 12.16 34.21
C THR A 30 0.44 12.88 32.88
N GLU A 31 1.28 12.50 31.93
CA GLU A 31 1.15 12.95 30.54
C GLU A 31 -0.05 12.22 29.91
N THR A 32 -1.23 12.82 30.08
CA THR A 32 -2.44 12.34 29.41
C THR A 32 -2.34 12.76 27.95
N SER A 33 -2.03 11.81 27.07
CA SER A 33 -2.16 12.01 25.63
C SER A 33 -3.66 11.95 25.27
N GLU A 34 -4.35 13.07 25.46
CA GLU A 34 -5.75 13.26 25.09
C GLU A 34 -5.89 13.23 23.56
N GLY A 35 -6.84 12.44 23.06
CA GLY A 35 -7.07 12.30 21.61
C GLY A 35 -6.47 11.05 20.95
N ASN A 36 -5.79 10.18 21.71
CA ASN A 36 -5.40 8.87 21.19
C ASN A 36 -6.64 7.99 20.94
N THR A 37 -7.06 7.97 19.69
CA THR A 37 -8.20 7.18 19.25
C THR A 37 -7.66 5.85 18.70
N PHE A 38 -7.82 4.76 19.46
CA PHE A 38 -7.60 3.40 18.95
C PHE A 38 -8.78 2.97 18.06
N THR A 39 -9.08 3.74 17.02
CA THR A 39 -10.04 3.31 16.01
C THR A 39 -9.29 2.47 14.99
N ALA A 40 -9.61 1.18 14.93
CA ALA A 40 -9.21 0.37 13.79
C ALA A 40 -9.88 0.94 12.54
N GLY A 41 -9.09 1.47 11.61
CA GLY A 41 -9.63 1.90 10.31
C GLY A 41 -10.12 0.70 9.49
N VAL A 42 -10.98 0.99 8.51
CA VAL A 42 -11.65 -0.04 7.69
C VAL A 42 -10.90 -0.22 6.37
N ILE A 43 -10.96 -1.44 5.82
CA ILE A 43 -10.57 -1.73 4.43
C ILE A 43 -11.77 -2.38 3.77
N ASP A 44 -12.37 -1.68 2.81
CA ASP A 44 -13.51 -2.14 2.03
C ASP A 44 -13.24 -1.79 0.56
N ILE A 45 -12.80 -2.78 -0.22
CA ILE A 45 -12.33 -2.55 -1.58
C ILE A 45 -13.44 -2.85 -2.58
N SER A 46 -13.81 -1.83 -3.37
CA SER A 46 -14.69 -1.98 -4.52
C SER A 46 -13.91 -1.83 -5.83
N ILE A 47 -14.38 -2.51 -6.87
CA ILE A 47 -13.88 -2.36 -8.23
C ILE A 47 -15.06 -1.97 -9.11
N ASP A 48 -14.96 -0.81 -9.76
CA ASP A 48 -16.05 -0.15 -10.50
C ASP A 48 -17.34 0.00 -9.66
N GLY A 49 -17.19 0.15 -8.33
CA GLY A 49 -18.31 0.27 -7.39
C GLY A 49 -18.95 -1.06 -6.95
N GLU A 50 -18.37 -2.21 -7.33
CA GLU A 50 -18.86 -3.53 -6.92
C GLU A 50 -17.91 -4.20 -5.91
N ASN A 51 -18.49 -4.82 -4.89
CA ASN A 51 -17.81 -5.69 -3.92
C ASN A 51 -18.78 -6.81 -3.45
N PRO A 52 -18.52 -8.10 -3.73
CA PRO A 52 -17.36 -8.64 -4.44
C PRO A 52 -17.43 -8.41 -5.95
N TRP A 53 -16.28 -8.20 -6.57
CA TRP A 53 -16.17 -7.98 -8.01
C TRP A 53 -15.67 -9.24 -8.74
N HIS A 54 -16.37 -9.62 -9.81
CA HIS A 54 -15.98 -10.71 -10.70
C HIS A 54 -16.31 -10.35 -12.15
N LYS A 55 -15.30 -10.23 -13.02
CA LYS A 55 -15.49 -9.90 -14.43
C LYS A 55 -14.46 -10.57 -15.33
N THR A 56 -14.91 -10.96 -16.51
CA THR A 56 -14.05 -11.46 -17.59
C THR A 56 -13.85 -10.37 -18.62
N PHE A 57 -12.63 -10.22 -19.11
CA PHE A 57 -12.29 -9.29 -20.19
C PHE A 57 -11.71 -10.07 -21.36
N THR A 58 -12.09 -9.67 -22.56
CA THR A 58 -11.56 -10.22 -23.82
C THR A 58 -11.08 -9.05 -24.64
N LEU A 59 -9.80 -9.08 -25.01
CA LEU A 59 -9.25 -8.21 -26.04
C LEU A 59 -9.37 -8.97 -27.36
N ALA A 60 -10.25 -8.51 -28.24
CA ALA A 60 -10.50 -9.13 -29.54
C ALA A 60 -9.83 -8.33 -30.66
N ASP A 61 -9.52 -9.00 -31.77
CA ASP A 61 -8.94 -8.38 -32.97
C ASP A 61 -7.66 -7.57 -32.69
N MET A 62 -6.91 -7.96 -31.66
CA MET A 62 -5.61 -7.42 -31.31
C MET A 62 -4.65 -7.66 -32.48
N LYS A 63 -4.31 -6.59 -33.19
CA LYS A 63 -3.31 -6.61 -34.26
C LYS A 63 -1.94 -6.28 -33.68
N PRO A 64 -0.87 -6.73 -34.34
CA PRO A 64 0.46 -6.18 -34.16
C PRO A 64 0.45 -4.67 -34.02
N CYS A 65 1.26 -4.15 -33.09
CA CYS A 65 1.41 -2.71 -32.85
C CYS A 65 0.16 -1.97 -32.36
N TYR A 66 -0.96 -2.67 -32.17
CA TYR A 66 -2.16 -2.12 -31.55
C TYR A 66 -2.06 -2.23 -30.02
N THR A 67 -2.46 -1.18 -29.32
CA THR A 67 -2.54 -1.19 -27.85
C THR A 67 -3.99 -0.99 -27.44
N ASP A 68 -4.50 -1.89 -26.61
CA ASP A 68 -5.81 -1.77 -25.99
C ASP A 68 -5.68 -1.83 -24.47
N TYR A 69 -6.64 -1.23 -23.77
CA TYR A 69 -6.59 -1.02 -22.33
C TYR A 69 -7.85 -1.56 -21.65
N ILE A 70 -7.63 -2.39 -20.65
CA ILE A 70 -8.66 -2.72 -19.67
C ILE A 70 -8.51 -1.75 -18.50
N THR A 71 -9.49 -0.86 -18.35
CA THR A 71 -9.55 0.11 -17.26
C THR A 71 -10.61 -0.30 -16.24
N PHE A 72 -10.26 -0.22 -14.97
CA PHE A 72 -11.18 -0.36 -13.85
C PHE A 72 -10.79 0.64 -12.76
N LYS A 73 -11.78 1.11 -12.01
CA LYS A 73 -11.60 2.02 -10.88
C LYS A 73 -11.56 1.20 -9.59
N ILE A 74 -10.50 1.32 -8.79
CA ILE A 74 -10.41 0.67 -7.48
C ILE A 74 -10.58 1.74 -6.41
N GLU A 75 -11.49 1.51 -5.47
CA GLU A 75 -11.76 2.42 -4.36
C GLU A 75 -11.72 1.68 -3.02
N ASN A 76 -11.25 2.37 -1.97
CA ASN A 76 -11.41 1.92 -0.59
C ASN A 76 -12.56 2.71 0.04
N ASP A 77 -13.77 2.16 -0.01
CA ASP A 77 -15.02 2.85 0.32
C ASP A 77 -15.36 2.84 1.82
N GLY A 78 -14.47 2.27 2.66
CA GLY A 78 -14.68 2.20 4.09
C GLY A 78 -14.81 3.58 4.76
N SER A 79 -15.86 3.78 5.55
CA SER A 79 -15.95 4.98 6.39
C SER A 79 -14.84 4.95 7.45
N GLY A 80 -13.87 5.86 7.35
CA GLY A 80 -12.62 5.77 8.12
C GLY A 80 -11.58 4.84 7.48
N ALA A 81 -11.56 4.78 6.15
CA ALA A 81 -10.59 4.01 5.36
C ALA A 81 -9.15 4.40 5.68
N ASN A 82 -8.31 3.38 5.92
CA ASN A 82 -6.87 3.58 5.97
C ASN A 82 -6.30 3.70 4.55
N PRO A 83 -5.16 4.38 4.36
CA PRO A 83 -4.37 4.25 3.14
C PRO A 83 -4.05 2.77 2.88
N VAL A 84 -4.10 2.37 1.61
CA VAL A 84 -3.84 0.99 1.17
C VAL A 84 -2.86 0.99 0.00
N ASP A 85 -2.00 -0.02 -0.04
CA ASP A 85 -1.19 -0.34 -1.20
C ASP A 85 -1.89 -1.42 -2.03
N ILE A 86 -2.01 -1.17 -3.33
CA ILE A 86 -2.69 -2.08 -4.25
C ILE A 86 -1.65 -2.81 -5.09
N TYR A 87 -1.72 -4.14 -5.10
CA TYR A 87 -0.89 -5.00 -5.94
C TYR A 87 -1.76 -5.84 -6.87
N LYS A 88 -1.43 -5.83 -8.16
CA LYS A 88 -2.11 -6.64 -9.18
C LYS A 88 -1.18 -7.73 -9.67
N LYS A 89 -1.68 -8.97 -9.73
CA LYS A 89 -1.00 -10.10 -10.37
C LYS A 89 -1.86 -10.59 -11.53
N ILE A 90 -1.28 -10.62 -12.73
CA ILE A 90 -1.89 -11.22 -13.92
C ILE A 90 -1.29 -12.62 -14.07
N THR A 91 -2.13 -13.62 -14.31
CA THR A 91 -1.72 -15.02 -14.47
C THR A 91 -2.46 -15.68 -15.63
N ASN A 92 -1.88 -16.74 -16.20
CA ASN A 92 -2.52 -17.55 -17.25
C ASN A 92 -2.89 -16.74 -18.51
N ILE A 93 -1.92 -16.00 -19.05
CA ILE A 93 -2.03 -15.39 -20.37
C ILE A 93 -1.96 -16.53 -21.39
N GLN A 94 -2.98 -16.65 -22.23
CA GLN A 94 -3.03 -17.60 -23.33
C GLN A 94 -3.12 -16.79 -24.62
N GLU A 95 -2.22 -17.07 -25.55
CA GLU A 95 -2.23 -16.52 -26.89
C GLU A 95 -2.64 -17.66 -27.82
N ASP A 96 -3.73 -17.48 -28.55
CA ASP A 96 -4.17 -18.42 -29.58
C ASP A 96 -4.07 -17.69 -30.92
N THR A 97 -2.85 -17.69 -31.46
CA THR A 97 -2.63 -17.32 -32.86
C THR A 97 -2.62 -18.62 -33.64
N GLU A 98 -3.65 -18.84 -34.44
CA GLU A 98 -3.67 -19.91 -35.43
C GLU A 98 -2.51 -19.75 -36.44
N PHE A 99 -2.43 -20.65 -37.43
CA PHE A 99 -1.43 -20.56 -38.50
C PHE A 99 -1.63 -19.25 -39.29
N VAL A 100 -0.67 -18.32 -39.23
CA VAL A 100 -0.68 -17.12 -40.06
C VAL A 100 -0.12 -17.47 -41.44
N THR A 101 -0.90 -17.20 -42.48
CA THR A 101 -0.47 -17.34 -43.87
C THR A 101 0.22 -16.08 -44.39
N GLU A 102 0.99 -16.17 -45.48
CA GLU A 102 1.65 -15.00 -46.10
C GLU A 102 0.67 -13.85 -46.42
N PRO A 103 -0.53 -14.11 -47.00
CA PRO A 103 -1.52 -13.05 -47.19
C PRO A 103 -1.98 -12.39 -45.89
N GLU A 104 -2.24 -13.18 -44.85
CA GLU A 104 -2.69 -12.66 -43.54
C GLU A 104 -1.58 -11.85 -42.84
N CYS A 105 -0.33 -12.31 -42.93
CA CYS A 105 0.83 -11.62 -42.38
C CYS A 105 0.97 -10.20 -42.95
N THR A 106 0.90 -10.08 -44.28
CA THR A 106 1.02 -8.79 -44.97
C THR A 106 -0.19 -7.89 -44.76
N GLU A 107 -1.40 -8.44 -44.67
CA GLU A 107 -2.62 -7.67 -44.35
C GLU A 107 -2.58 -7.10 -42.93
N GLN A 108 -1.96 -7.81 -41.99
CA GLN A 108 -1.80 -7.41 -40.58
C GLN A 108 -0.57 -6.52 -40.33
N GLY A 109 0.15 -6.12 -41.37
CA GLY A 109 1.31 -5.22 -41.27
C GLY A 109 2.63 -5.90 -40.87
N GLY A 110 2.67 -7.23 -40.88
CA GLY A 110 3.88 -8.01 -40.64
C GLY A 110 4.76 -8.18 -41.88
N THR A 111 6.01 -8.57 -41.66
CA THR A 111 6.97 -8.96 -42.69
C THR A 111 7.05 -10.47 -42.75
N TRP A 112 6.78 -11.07 -43.92
CA TRP A 112 6.91 -12.51 -44.10
C TRP A 112 8.33 -12.89 -44.49
N ASP A 113 8.99 -13.74 -43.70
CA ASP A 113 10.31 -14.29 -44.01
C ASP A 113 10.37 -15.79 -43.74
N ASN A 114 10.82 -16.55 -44.75
CA ASN A 114 11.08 -17.99 -44.69
C ASN A 114 9.99 -18.85 -44.00
N GLY A 115 8.72 -18.52 -44.23
CA GLY A 115 7.59 -19.26 -43.65
C GLY A 115 7.16 -18.82 -42.25
N ASN A 116 7.69 -17.70 -41.75
CA ASN A 116 7.33 -17.09 -40.49
C ASN A 116 6.90 -15.63 -40.70
N CYS A 117 5.89 -15.19 -39.93
CA CYS A 117 5.49 -13.80 -39.90
C CYS A 117 6.21 -13.07 -38.77
N ASP A 118 6.85 -11.94 -39.09
CA ASP A 118 7.51 -11.05 -38.14
C ASP A 118 6.71 -9.76 -37.96
N PHE A 119 6.45 -9.39 -36.72
CA PHE A 119 5.67 -8.22 -36.32
C PHE A 119 6.51 -7.17 -35.57
N ASP A 120 7.84 -7.32 -35.55
CA ASP A 120 8.76 -6.46 -34.79
C ASP A 120 8.86 -5.01 -35.35
N ASN A 121 8.38 -4.75 -36.57
CA ASN A 121 8.37 -3.41 -37.18
C ASN A 121 7.10 -2.63 -36.85
N CYS A 122 7.02 -2.11 -35.62
CA CYS A 122 5.98 -1.17 -35.20
C CYS A 122 6.31 0.31 -35.47
N ASP A 123 7.41 0.59 -36.16
CA ASP A 123 7.86 1.94 -36.51
C ASP A 123 7.43 2.29 -37.95
N GLY A 124 6.21 2.79 -38.12
CA GLY A 124 5.68 3.33 -39.38
C GLY A 124 4.87 4.60 -39.16
#